data_AF-A0A0S8JUZ3-F1
#
_entry.id   AF-A0A0S8JUZ3-F1
#
_cell.length_a   1.000
_cell.length_b   1.000
_cell.length_c   1.000
_cell.angle_alpha   90.00
_cell.angle_beta   90.00
_cell.angle_gamma   90.00
#
_symmetry.space_group_name_H-M   'P 1'
#
loop_
_entity.id
_entity.type
_entity.pdbx_description
1 polymer ?
#
loop_
_entity_poly.entity_id
_entity_poly.type
_entity_poly.pdbx_seq_one_letter_code
_entity_poly.pdbx_strand_id
1 'polypeptide(L)'
;MTARDCLSSLELLRDFVTKFVPLPVYMKNLIIDHVETPNRRLWALRESMHIDEVSFARFLGITLDEYHQYEKADSTVPKEFLQSVADEFSIPVEWLLCECPMLPIPKPKRQK
;
A
#
# COMPACT_ATOMS: atom_id res chain seq x y z
N MET A 1 8.01 -22.30 4.99
CA MET A 1 7.56 -21.25 5.93
C MET A 1 6.07 -21.10 5.74
N THR A 2 5.29 -21.42 6.76
CA THR A 2 3.84 -21.28 6.71
C THR A 2 3.44 -19.87 7.12
N ALA A 3 2.27 -19.37 6.69
CA ALA A 3 1.81 -18.01 6.99
C ALA A 3 1.78 -17.66 8.50
N ARG A 4 1.71 -18.68 9.38
CA ARG A 4 1.82 -18.53 10.84
C ARG A 4 3.20 -18.07 11.32
N ASP A 5 4.27 -18.41 10.61
CA ASP A 5 5.65 -18.08 11.01
C ASP A 5 6.01 -16.61 10.69
N CYS A 6 5.30 -16.00 9.74
CA CYS A 6 5.48 -14.58 9.40
C CYS A 6 4.74 -13.64 10.37
N LEU A 7 3.58 -14.05 10.90
CA LEU A 7 2.79 -13.24 11.83
C LEU A 7 3.53 -13.00 13.15
N SER A 8 4.24 -14.01 13.67
CA SER A 8 5.04 -13.89 14.89
C SER A 8 6.22 -12.91 14.76
N SER A 9 6.80 -12.81 13.55
CA SER A 9 7.92 -11.92 13.27
C SER A 9 7.49 -10.45 13.23
N LEU A 10 6.27 -10.17 12.74
CA LEU A 10 5.69 -8.82 12.72
C LEU A 10 5.23 -8.37 14.10
N GLU A 11 4.68 -9.28 14.91
CA GLU A 11 4.33 -9.00 16.32
C GLU A 11 5.57 -8.67 17.14
N LEU A 12 6.66 -9.42 16.98
CA LEU A 12 7.95 -9.12 17.60
C LEU A 12 8.51 -7.76 17.19
N LEU A 13 8.42 -7.41 15.91
CA LEU A 13 8.87 -6.11 15.42
C LEU A 13 8.00 -4.98 15.99
N ARG A 14 6.67 -5.16 16.02
CA ARG A 14 5.73 -4.20 16.62
C ARG A 14 6.05 -3.97 18.09
N ASP A 15 6.21 -5.04 18.84
CA ASP A 15 6.46 -4.98 20.28
C ASP A 15 7.84 -4.37 20.59
N PHE A 16 8.84 -4.64 19.74
CA PHE A 16 10.14 -3.97 19.81
C PHE A 16 9.99 -2.47 19.55
N VAL A 17 9.31 -2.07 18.46
CA VAL A 17 9.25 -0.67 18.06
C VAL A 17 8.38 0.17 19.02
N THR A 18 7.25 -0.35 19.49
CA THR A 18 6.39 0.31 20.52
C THR A 18 7.13 0.58 21.83
N LYS A 19 8.13 -0.25 22.17
CA LYS A 19 8.94 -0.09 23.38
C LYS A 19 9.92 1.08 23.29
N PHE A 20 10.39 1.41 22.10
CA PHE A 20 11.47 2.38 21.89
C PHE A 20 11.03 3.66 21.16
N VAL A 21 9.83 3.67 20.58
CA VAL A 21 9.30 4.82 19.85
C VAL A 21 8.15 5.45 20.66
N PRO A 22 8.20 6.76 20.98
CA PRO A 22 7.11 7.43 21.68
C PRO A 22 5.79 7.24 20.94
N LEU A 23 4.71 6.96 21.68
CA LEU A 23 3.38 6.66 21.10
C LEU A 23 2.95 7.64 19.99
N PRO A 24 3.16 8.97 20.10
CA PRO A 24 2.79 9.92 19.04
C PRO A 24 3.62 9.75 17.76
N VAL A 25 4.88 9.34 17.89
CA VAL A 25 5.80 9.06 16.78
C VAL A 25 5.48 7.68 16.19
N TYR A 26 5.13 6.72 17.04
CA TYR A 26 4.71 5.37 16.66
C TYR A 26 3.42 5.42 15.82
N MET A 27 2.41 6.15 16.29
CA MET A 27 1.13 6.34 15.58
C MET A 27 1.26 7.16 14.29
N LYS A 28 2.27 8.03 14.20
CA LYS A 28 2.51 8.85 13.01
C LYS A 28 3.31 8.13 11.92
N ASN A 29 4.18 7.19 12.28
CA ASN A 29 5.22 6.67 11.39
C ASN A 29 5.21 5.15 11.17
N LEU A 30 4.41 4.36 11.90
CA LEU A 30 4.34 2.91 11.70
C LEU A 30 2.99 2.50 11.13
N ILE A 31 3.05 1.95 9.92
CA ILE A 31 1.98 1.32 9.15
C ILE A 31 1.62 -0.04 9.78
N ILE A 32 1.52 -0.14 11.12
CA ILE A 32 1.37 -1.43 11.82
C ILE A 32 0.00 -1.57 12.47
N ASP A 33 -0.68 -0.46 12.85
CA ASP A 33 -1.94 -0.54 13.59
C ASP A 33 -3.19 -0.20 12.76
N HIS A 34 -3.04 0.01 11.46
CA HIS A 34 -4.17 0.34 10.62
C HIS A 34 -4.69 -0.88 9.89
N VAL A 35 -6.01 -1.07 9.93
CA VAL A 35 -6.72 -2.03 9.07
C VAL A 35 -6.16 -1.87 7.65
N GLU A 36 -5.50 -2.92 7.17
CA GLU A 36 -4.96 -2.92 5.82
C GLU A 36 -6.13 -2.98 4.86
N THR A 37 -6.38 -1.86 4.18
CA THR A 37 -7.36 -1.77 3.10
C THR A 37 -6.64 -1.56 1.76
N PRO A 38 -7.22 -2.01 0.64
CA PRO A 38 -6.64 -1.76 -0.68
C PRO A 38 -6.38 -0.27 -0.96
N ASN A 39 -7.28 0.60 -0.51
CA ASN A 39 -7.17 2.06 -0.60
C ASN A 39 -5.90 2.56 0.08
N ARG A 40 -5.60 2.01 1.26
CA ARG A 40 -4.40 2.38 2.01
C ARG A 40 -3.12 1.87 1.35
N ARG A 41 -3.16 0.68 0.75
CA ARG A 41 -2.03 0.14 -0.02
C ARG A 41 -1.79 0.92 -1.31
N LEU A 42 -2.84 1.47 -1.94
CA LEU A 42 -2.70 2.42 -3.05
C LEU A 42 -2.01 3.72 -2.62
N TRP A 43 -2.43 4.32 -1.51
CA TRP A 43 -1.76 5.50 -0.94
C TRP A 43 -0.29 5.19 -0.62
N ALA A 44 -0.03 4.07 0.08
CA ALA A 44 1.33 3.68 0.46
C ALA A 44 2.24 3.44 -0.75
N LEU A 45 1.71 2.85 -1.82
CA LEU A 45 2.44 2.68 -3.07
C LEU A 45 2.84 4.04 -3.65
N ARG A 46 1.89 4.97 -3.81
CA ARG A 46 2.15 6.31 -4.34
C ARG A 46 3.20 7.05 -3.50
N GLU A 47 3.05 7.05 -2.19
CA GLU A 47 3.98 7.71 -1.26
C GLU A 47 5.38 7.10 -1.31
N SER A 48 5.49 5.76 -1.40
CA SER A 48 6.79 5.08 -1.51
C SER A 48 7.58 5.45 -2.77
N MET A 49 6.87 5.90 -3.82
CA MET A 49 7.46 6.33 -5.08
C MET A 49 7.70 7.84 -5.15
N HIS A 50 7.23 8.61 -4.16
CA HIS A 50 7.27 10.08 -4.15
C HIS A 50 6.63 10.72 -5.40
N ILE A 51 5.52 10.15 -5.86
CA ILE A 51 4.76 10.64 -7.02
C ILE A 51 3.52 11.40 -6.53
N ASP A 52 3.21 12.53 -7.16
CA ASP A 52 2.00 13.29 -6.87
C ASP A 52 0.74 12.60 -7.44
N GLU A 53 -0.42 12.94 -6.89
CA GLU A 53 -1.70 12.30 -7.23
C GLU A 53 -2.07 12.44 -8.71
N VAL A 54 -1.73 13.57 -9.33
CA VAL A 54 -2.02 13.84 -10.76
C VAL A 54 -1.16 12.95 -11.65
N SER A 55 0.13 12.86 -11.35
CA SER A 55 1.04 11.96 -12.07
C SER A 55 0.64 10.49 -11.89
N PHE A 56 0.21 10.10 -10.68
CA PHE A 56 -0.23 8.74 -10.39
C PHE A 56 -1.49 8.36 -11.18
N ALA A 57 -2.52 9.23 -11.19
CA ALA A 57 -3.72 9.05 -11.99
C ALA A 57 -3.39 8.95 -13.49
N ARG A 58 -2.46 9.80 -13.96
CA ARG A 58 -2.00 9.79 -15.36
C ARG A 58 -1.30 8.49 -15.75
N PHE A 59 -0.46 7.90 -14.88
CA PHE A 59 0.17 6.61 -15.17
C PHE A 59 -0.86 5.49 -15.35
N LEU A 60 -1.98 5.58 -14.64
CA LEU A 60 -3.05 4.60 -14.67
C LEU A 60 -4.13 4.88 -15.72
N GLY A 61 -4.02 6.01 -16.44
CA GLY A 61 -4.99 6.41 -17.46
C GLY A 61 -6.38 6.75 -16.91
N ILE A 62 -6.47 7.16 -15.65
CA ILE A 62 -7.73 7.56 -14.99
C ILE A 62 -7.74 9.07 -14.68
N THR A 63 -8.91 9.59 -14.35
CA THR A 63 -9.04 10.97 -13.86
C THR A 63 -8.58 11.10 -12.41
N LEU A 64 -8.20 12.32 -12.02
CA LEU A 64 -7.85 12.63 -10.63
C LEU A 64 -9.03 12.37 -9.67
N ASP A 65 -10.25 12.69 -10.09
CA ASP A 65 -11.45 12.49 -9.28
C ASP A 65 -11.73 11.00 -9.04
N GLU A 66 -11.57 10.16 -10.06
CA GLU A 66 -11.66 8.69 -9.92
C GLU A 66 -10.59 8.18 -8.95
N TYR A 67 -9.35 8.69 -9.05
CA TYR A 67 -8.29 8.33 -8.14
C TYR A 67 -8.61 8.70 -6.68
N HIS A 68 -9.07 9.94 -6.45
CA HIS A 68 -9.51 10.41 -5.13
C HIS A 68 -10.65 9.57 -4.57
N GLN A 69 -11.55 9.09 -5.43
CA GLN A 69 -12.60 8.16 -5.01
C GLN A 69 -12.01 6.84 -4.54
N TYR A 70 -11.00 6.28 -5.20
CA TYR A 70 -10.36 5.03 -4.78
C TYR A 70 -9.47 5.17 -3.54
N GLU A 71 -8.90 6.34 -3.28
CA GLU A 71 -8.00 6.54 -2.13
C GLU A 71 -8.76 6.78 -0.81
N LYS A 72 -10.04 7.18 -0.86
CA LYS A 72 -10.88 7.36 0.34
C LYS A 72 -11.04 6.07 1.14
N ALA A 73 -10.88 6.16 2.47
CA ALA A 73 -10.86 5.01 3.38
C ALA A 73 -12.12 4.12 3.35
N ASP A 74 -13.28 4.67 3.00
CA ASP A 74 -14.57 3.95 2.97
C ASP A 74 -15.03 3.56 1.55
N SER A 75 -14.16 3.74 0.56
CA SER A 75 -14.48 3.43 -0.83
C SER A 75 -14.13 1.99 -1.18
N THR A 76 -14.95 1.35 -2.00
CA THR A 76 -14.58 0.04 -2.57
C THR A 76 -13.74 0.25 -3.82
N VAL A 77 -12.51 -0.27 -3.81
CA VAL A 77 -11.64 -0.25 -4.98
C VAL A 77 -11.93 -1.46 -5.86
N PRO A 78 -12.25 -1.29 -7.15
CA PRO A 78 -12.44 -2.40 -8.08
C PRO A 78 -11.18 -3.26 -8.19
N LYS A 79 -11.33 -4.58 -8.23
CA LYS A 79 -10.20 -5.51 -8.36
C LYS A 79 -9.49 -5.33 -9.70
N GLU A 80 -10.22 -5.01 -10.75
CA GLU A 80 -9.71 -4.74 -12.08
C GLU A 80 -8.78 -3.52 -12.08
N PHE A 81 -9.14 -2.48 -11.31
CA PHE A 81 -8.28 -1.31 -11.12
C PHE A 81 -6.99 -1.68 -10.39
N LEU A 82 -7.08 -2.45 -9.30
CA LEU A 82 -5.90 -2.92 -8.57
C LEU A 82 -5.01 -3.80 -9.45
N GLN A 83 -5.57 -4.59 -10.37
CA GLN A 83 -4.79 -5.36 -11.34
C GLN A 83 -4.04 -4.42 -12.30
N SER A 84 -4.68 -3.38 -12.83
CA SER A 84 -4.01 -2.38 -13.65
C SER A 84 -2.86 -1.68 -12.92
N VAL A 85 -3.04 -1.36 -11.63
CA VAL A 85 -1.99 -0.80 -10.77
C VAL A 85 -0.84 -1.79 -10.59
N ALA A 86 -1.16 -3.05 -10.30
CA ALA A 86 -0.18 -4.12 -10.16
C ALA A 86 0.67 -4.27 -11.43
N ASP A 87 0.01 -4.24 -12.58
CA ASP A 87 0.66 -4.37 -13.88
C ASP A 87 1.53 -3.14 -14.22
N GLU A 88 1.08 -1.93 -13.92
CA GLU A 88 1.81 -0.69 -14.23
C GLU A 88 3.08 -0.55 -13.40
N PHE A 89 2.98 -0.85 -12.10
CA PHE A 89 4.08 -0.69 -11.15
C PHE A 89 4.88 -1.98 -10.90
N SER A 90 4.56 -3.06 -11.62
CA SER A 90 5.21 -4.37 -11.50
C SER A 90 5.24 -4.91 -10.07
N ILE A 91 4.10 -4.83 -9.38
CA ILE A 91 3.93 -5.31 -8.01
C ILE A 91 2.90 -6.46 -7.95
N PRO A 92 2.94 -7.33 -6.93
CA PRO A 92 1.92 -8.39 -6.76
C PRO A 92 0.55 -7.77 -6.44
N VAL A 93 -0.49 -8.21 -7.15
CA VAL A 93 -1.87 -7.75 -6.91
C VAL A 93 -2.39 -8.22 -5.54
N GLU A 94 -1.90 -9.37 -5.07
CA GLU A 94 -2.16 -9.92 -3.73
C GLU A 94 -1.67 -8.98 -2.64
N TRP A 95 -0.63 -8.20 -2.92
CA TRP A 95 -0.28 -7.10 -2.06
C TRP A 95 -1.34 -6.00 -2.13
N LEU A 96 -1.77 -5.52 -3.28
CA LEU A 96 -2.84 -4.50 -3.27
C LEU A 96 -4.14 -4.97 -2.60
N LEU A 97 -4.42 -6.28 -2.60
CA LEU A 97 -5.61 -6.90 -1.98
C LEU A 97 -5.48 -7.19 -0.48
N CYS A 98 -4.37 -6.83 0.17
CA CYS A 98 -4.10 -7.14 1.57
C CYS A 98 -3.96 -8.64 1.90
N GLU A 99 -3.66 -9.47 0.90
CA GLU A 99 -3.47 -10.91 1.06
C GLU A 99 -2.02 -11.29 1.41
N CYS A 100 -1.08 -10.35 1.25
CA CYS A 100 0.35 -10.53 1.53
C CYS A 100 0.93 -9.40 2.40
N PRO A 101 1.64 -9.64 3.52
CA PRO A 101 2.05 -8.58 4.44
C PRO A 101 3.28 -7.76 4.00
N MET A 102 4.04 -8.20 2.99
CA MET A 102 5.31 -7.55 2.63
C MET A 102 5.15 -6.47 1.55
N LEU A 103 5.68 -5.27 1.82
CA LEU A 103 5.77 -4.17 0.84
C LEU A 103 6.58 -4.58 -0.40
N PRO A 104 6.00 -4.52 -1.62
CA PRO A 104 6.71 -4.80 -2.84
C PRO A 104 7.61 -3.63 -3.23
N ILE A 105 8.66 -3.91 -4.01
CA ILE A 105 9.52 -2.87 -4.57
C ILE A 105 8.94 -2.46 -5.93
N PRO A 106 8.29 -1.28 -6.05
CA PRO A 106 7.66 -0.88 -7.30
C PRO A 106 8.70 -0.53 -8.36
N LYS A 107 8.41 -0.89 -9.61
CA LYS A 107 9.20 -0.54 -10.79
C LYS A 107 8.24 -0.05 -11.88
N PRO A 108 8.22 1.26 -12.18
CA PRO A 108 7.36 1.77 -13.23
C PRO A 108 7.76 1.13 -14.57
N LYS A 109 6.78 0.71 -15.36
CA LYS A 109 7.03 0.29 -16.74
C LYS A 109 7.62 1.47 -17.52
N ARG A 110 8.74 1.23 -18.21
CA ARG A 110 9.30 2.22 -19.14
C ARG A 110 8.28 2.44 -20.25
N GLN A 111 7.72 3.64 -20.34
CA GLN A 111 6.92 4.06 -21.49
C GLN A 111 7.81 3.93 -22.73
N LYS A 112 7.34 3.15 -23.72
CA LYS A 112 7.97 3.02 -25.04
C LYS A 112 7.64 4.23 -25.89
#